data_AF-Q7XT75-F1
#
_entry.id   AF-Q7XT75-F1
#
_cell.length_a   1.000
_cell.length_b   1.000
_cell.length_c   1.000
_cell.angle_alpha   90.00
_cell.angle_beta   90.00
_cell.angle_gamma   90.00
#
_symmetry.space_group_name_H-M   'P 1'
#
loop_
_entity.id
_entity.type
_entity.pdbx_description
1 polymer ?
#
loop_
_entity_poly.entity_id
_entity_poly.type
_entity_poly.pdbx_seq_one_letter_code
_entity_poly.pdbx_strand_id
1 'polypeptide(L)'
;MGSSIGRATIFYCVALSIIAGAAATQVPPTEAESVEAPVCPVRFDKMKGPAIELGKKCKTTGVKVCCEAFKTFACPHNKLINDVNNGCADEMFYTIHTYGQLLPGTIFKKCLEGPHGMKC
;
A
#
# COMPACT_ATOMS: atom_id res chain seq x y z
N MET A 1 -51.68 -25.10 -21.52
CA MET A 1 -52.12 -25.28 -22.92
C MET A 1 -51.69 -24.05 -23.71
N GLY A 2 -50.94 -24.23 -24.82
CA GLY A 2 -50.41 -23.19 -25.74
C GLY A 2 -49.10 -22.54 -25.24
N SER A 3 -47.90 -22.70 -25.80
CA SER A 3 -47.39 -22.79 -27.18
C SER A 3 -47.77 -21.61 -28.08
N SER A 4 -46.84 -20.71 -28.37
CA SER A 4 -46.34 -20.51 -29.75
C SER A 4 -45.15 -19.56 -29.84
N ILE A 5 -44.14 -20.08 -30.53
CA ILE A 5 -42.98 -19.44 -31.14
C ILE A 5 -43.41 -18.42 -32.21
N GLY A 6 -42.66 -17.33 -32.35
CA GLY A 6 -42.63 -16.46 -33.54
C GLY A 6 -41.25 -15.79 -33.64
N ARG A 7 -40.31 -16.42 -34.36
CA ARG A 7 -39.91 -16.07 -35.75
C ARG A 7 -39.49 -14.60 -35.87
N ALA A 8 -38.19 -14.29 -35.82
CA ALA A 8 -37.23 -14.48 -36.91
C ALA A 8 -37.69 -13.85 -38.23
N THR A 9 -37.63 -12.52 -38.36
CA THR A 9 -37.68 -11.86 -39.69
C THR A 9 -36.99 -10.48 -39.72
N ILE A 10 -35.70 -10.41 -39.38
CA ILE A 10 -34.81 -9.36 -39.93
C ILE A 10 -33.59 -10.14 -40.46
N PHE A 11 -33.72 -10.98 -41.50
CA PHE A 11 -33.72 -10.57 -42.92
C PHE A 11 -33.09 -9.19 -43.12
N TYR A 12 -32.04 -8.99 -43.88
CA TYR A 12 -31.25 -9.88 -44.71
C TYR A 12 -30.15 -8.95 -45.21
N CYS A 13 -28.93 -9.07 -44.72
CA CYS A 13 -27.76 -8.64 -45.46
C CYS A 13 -26.77 -9.79 -45.39
N VAL A 14 -27.20 -10.91 -45.96
CA VAL A 14 -26.29 -11.91 -46.49
C VAL A 14 -25.55 -11.24 -47.64
N ALA A 15 -24.27 -10.96 -47.44
CA ALA A 15 -23.32 -10.98 -48.54
C ALA A 15 -21.93 -11.30 -47.97
N LEU A 16 -21.57 -12.57 -48.14
CA LEU A 16 -20.22 -13.10 -48.07
C LEU A 16 -19.21 -12.13 -48.70
N SER A 17 -18.22 -11.73 -47.93
CA SER A 17 -16.92 -11.32 -48.45
C SER A 17 -15.88 -11.96 -47.55
N ILE A 18 -15.39 -13.10 -48.02
CA ILE A 18 -14.25 -13.81 -47.49
C ILE A 18 -13.05 -12.89 -47.71
N ILE A 19 -12.48 -12.36 -46.64
CA ILE A 19 -11.11 -11.82 -46.68
C ILE A 19 -10.30 -12.68 -45.73
N ALA A 20 -9.34 -13.38 -46.34
CA ALA A 20 -8.35 -14.19 -45.68
C ALA A 20 -7.62 -13.41 -44.58
N GLY A 21 -7.25 -14.15 -43.53
CA GLY A 21 -6.66 -13.69 -42.28
C GLY A 21 -5.84 -12.40 -42.34
N ALA A 22 -6.42 -11.34 -41.78
CA ALA A 22 -5.64 -10.42 -40.98
C ALA A 22 -5.52 -11.09 -39.60
N ALA A 23 -4.32 -11.56 -39.25
CA ALA A 23 -3.97 -11.84 -37.87
C ALA A 23 -4.18 -10.54 -37.10
N ALA A 24 -5.35 -10.39 -36.49
CA ALA A 24 -5.57 -9.39 -35.47
C ALA A 24 -4.62 -9.76 -34.34
N THR A 25 -3.44 -9.14 -34.32
CA THR A 25 -2.70 -8.95 -33.08
C THR A 25 -3.67 -8.22 -32.16
N GLN A 26 -4.35 -9.00 -31.33
CA GLN A 26 -4.86 -8.53 -30.05
C GLN A 26 -3.63 -7.95 -29.38
N VAL A 27 -3.47 -6.62 -29.44
CA VAL A 27 -2.62 -5.95 -28.47
C VAL A 27 -3.35 -6.23 -27.16
N PRO A 28 -2.78 -7.04 -26.25
CA PRO A 28 -3.41 -7.27 -24.97
C PRO A 28 -3.65 -5.88 -24.34
N PRO A 29 -4.77 -5.68 -23.62
CA PRO A 29 -4.93 -4.45 -22.86
C PRO A 29 -3.66 -4.31 -22.05
N THR A 30 -2.95 -3.19 -22.24
CA THR A 30 -1.79 -2.82 -21.45
C THR A 30 -2.13 -3.14 -20.02
N GLU A 31 -1.50 -4.19 -19.50
CA GLU A 31 -1.39 -4.40 -18.08
C GLU A 31 -0.88 -3.05 -17.59
N ALA A 32 -1.73 -2.31 -16.87
CA ALA A 32 -1.20 -1.47 -15.83
C ALA A 32 -0.37 -2.46 -15.03
N GLU A 33 0.94 -2.48 -15.27
CA GLU A 33 1.91 -3.24 -14.52
C GLU A 33 1.51 -2.99 -13.08
N SER A 34 0.93 -4.01 -12.44
CA SER A 34 0.72 -3.98 -11.01
C SER A 34 2.14 -3.93 -10.50
N VAL A 35 2.64 -2.72 -10.27
CA VAL A 35 3.86 -2.49 -9.53
C VAL A 35 3.52 -3.10 -8.18
N GLU A 36 3.88 -4.37 -8.00
CA GLU A 36 3.76 -5.04 -6.72
C GLU A 36 4.58 -4.17 -5.78
N ALA A 37 3.89 -3.39 -4.95
CA ALA A 37 4.54 -2.53 -3.99
C ALA A 37 5.49 -3.44 -3.20
N PRO A 38 6.77 -3.06 -3.10
CA PRO A 38 7.74 -3.94 -2.49
C PRO A 38 7.30 -4.24 -1.05
N VAL A 39 7.27 -5.54 -0.72
CA VAL A 39 6.68 -6.03 0.52
C VAL A 39 7.72 -6.02 1.62
N CYS A 40 7.41 -5.33 2.73
CA CYS A 40 8.28 -5.32 3.88
C CYS A 40 8.36 -6.73 4.51
N PRO A 41 9.57 -7.28 4.76
CA PRO A 41 9.70 -8.57 5.45
C PRO A 41 9.31 -8.53 6.94
N VAL A 42 9.13 -7.32 7.50
CA VAL A 42 8.73 -7.13 8.91
C VAL A 42 7.22 -7.01 9.00
N ARG A 43 6.62 -7.81 9.88
CA ARG A 43 5.17 -7.82 10.14
C ARG A 43 4.75 -6.69 11.09
N PHE A 44 4.80 -5.45 10.63
CA PHE A 44 4.38 -4.29 11.44
C PHE A 44 2.89 -4.35 11.78
N ASP A 45 2.06 -4.98 10.94
CA ASP A 45 0.64 -5.26 11.23
C ASP A 45 0.40 -6.03 12.54
N LYS A 46 1.41 -6.77 13.03
CA LYS A 46 1.37 -7.49 14.31
C LYS A 46 1.87 -6.67 15.50
N MET A 47 2.41 -5.47 15.29
CA MET A 47 2.97 -4.59 16.33
C MET A 47 1.96 -3.57 16.88
N LYS A 48 0.68 -3.93 16.96
CA LYS A 48 -0.39 -3.04 17.43
C LYS A 48 -0.18 -2.56 18.87
N GLY A 49 0.14 -3.48 19.78
CA GLY A 49 0.40 -3.16 21.19
C GLY A 49 1.57 -2.19 21.36
N PRO A 50 2.76 -2.50 20.81
CA PRO A 50 3.89 -1.57 20.82
C PRO A 50 3.57 -0.19 20.22
N ALA A 51 2.79 -0.12 19.13
CA ALA A 51 2.38 1.13 18.53
C ALA A 51 1.43 1.95 19.44
N ILE A 52 0.50 1.30 20.15
CA ILE A 52 -0.37 1.94 21.14
C ILE A 52 0.46 2.55 22.27
N GLU A 53 1.43 1.80 22.81
CA GLU A 53 2.30 2.28 23.90
C GLU A 53 3.19 3.44 23.47
N LEU A 54 3.73 3.39 22.24
CA LEU A 54 4.42 4.53 21.63
C LEU A 54 3.49 5.76 21.55
N GLY A 55 2.28 5.57 21.05
CA GLY A 55 1.26 6.61 20.93
C GLY A 55 0.95 7.31 22.26
N LYS A 56 0.72 6.53 23.32
CA LYS A 56 0.51 7.05 24.68
C LYS A 56 1.66 7.94 25.11
N LYS A 57 2.90 7.43 25.03
CA LYS A 57 4.11 8.19 25.42
C LYS A 57 4.23 9.48 24.62
N CYS A 58 4.03 9.45 23.31
CA CYS A 58 4.16 10.64 22.47
C CYS A 58 3.06 11.70 22.66
N LYS A 59 1.90 11.33 23.20
CA LYS A 59 0.79 12.25 23.49
C LYS A 59 0.87 12.87 24.88
N THR A 60 1.25 12.09 25.88
CA THR A 60 1.11 12.48 27.30
C THR A 60 2.41 12.92 27.95
N THR A 61 3.56 12.62 27.33
CA THR A 61 4.88 12.88 27.93
C THR A 61 5.71 13.87 27.12
N GLY A 62 6.86 14.27 27.67
CA GLY A 62 7.79 15.18 27.01
C GLY A 62 8.45 14.58 25.75
N VAL A 63 9.01 15.46 24.92
CA VAL A 63 9.66 15.10 23.63
C VAL A 63 10.69 13.98 23.79
N LYS A 64 11.55 14.06 24.80
CA LYS A 64 12.59 13.04 25.06
C LYS A 64 12.00 11.63 25.19
N VAL A 65 10.95 11.47 25.99
CA VAL A 65 10.31 10.16 26.23
C VAL A 65 9.63 9.63 24.97
N CYS A 66 9.01 10.51 24.18
CA CYS A 66 8.48 10.14 22.87
C CYS A 66 9.57 9.61 21.92
N CYS A 67 10.71 10.31 21.85
CA CYS A 67 11.79 9.94 20.94
C CYS A 67 12.51 8.67 21.38
N GLU A 68 12.74 8.46 22.67
CA GLU A 68 13.27 7.20 23.20
C GLU A 68 12.32 6.02 22.92
N ALA A 69 11.01 6.24 23.05
CA ALA A 69 10.01 5.23 22.70
C ALA A 69 10.00 4.92 21.20
N PHE A 70 10.10 5.95 20.35
CA PHE A 70 10.16 5.76 18.91
C PHE A 70 11.45 5.03 18.49
N LYS A 71 12.60 5.36 19.10
CA LYS A 71 13.85 4.60 18.90
C LYS A 71 13.69 3.13 19.27
N THR A 72 13.07 2.85 20.42
CA THR A 72 12.82 1.46 20.86
C THR A 72 11.97 0.70 19.83
N PHE A 73 11.01 1.35 19.19
CA PHE A 73 10.15 0.76 18.17
C PHE A 73 10.88 0.58 16.81
N ALA A 74 11.62 1.59 16.37
CA ALA A 74 12.16 1.68 15.00
C ALA A 74 13.59 1.15 14.85
N CYS A 75 14.47 1.35 15.85
CA CYS A 75 15.88 1.02 15.74
C CYS A 75 16.19 -0.46 15.49
N PRO A 76 15.42 -1.45 16.01
CA PRO A 76 15.62 -2.85 15.65
C PRO A 76 15.45 -3.15 14.15
N HIS A 77 14.78 -2.26 13.41
CA HIS A 77 14.47 -2.39 12.00
C HIS A 77 15.15 -1.31 11.14
N ASN A 78 16.13 -0.57 11.68
CA ASN A 78 16.71 0.62 11.05
C ASN A 78 17.22 0.40 9.61
N LYS A 79 17.86 -0.75 9.33
CA LYS A 79 18.35 -1.07 7.98
C LYS A 79 17.23 -1.20 6.96
N LEU A 80 16.09 -1.76 7.37
CA LEU A 80 14.95 -2.01 6.50
C LEU A 80 14.13 -0.75 6.31
N ILE A 81 13.80 -0.04 7.38
CA ILE A 81 12.99 1.20 7.28
C ILE A 81 13.73 2.36 6.60
N ASN A 82 15.06 2.29 6.50
CA ASN A 82 15.87 3.27 5.75
C ASN A 82 16.11 2.87 4.28
N ASP A 83 15.69 1.68 3.86
CA ASP A 83 15.72 1.28 2.45
C ASP A 83 14.39 1.64 1.78
N VAL A 84 14.46 2.62 0.89
CA VAL A 84 13.29 3.21 0.21
C VAL A 84 12.61 2.26 -0.78
N ASN A 85 13.21 1.10 -1.08
CA ASN A 85 12.70 0.16 -2.08
C ASN A 85 11.98 -1.04 -1.48
N ASN A 86 11.69 -1.07 -0.17
CA ASN A 86 11.11 -2.24 0.49
C ASN A 86 9.77 -2.01 1.21
N GLY A 87 9.21 -0.80 1.14
CA GLY A 87 7.91 -0.46 1.74
C GLY A 87 7.86 -0.48 3.27
N CYS A 88 8.95 -0.80 3.97
CA CYS A 88 8.94 -0.95 5.43
C CYS A 88 8.67 0.36 6.16
N ALA A 89 9.16 1.49 5.66
CA ALA A 89 8.87 2.79 6.27
C ALA A 89 7.36 3.08 6.26
N ASP A 90 6.69 2.83 5.14
CA ASP A 90 5.26 3.09 4.97
C ASP A 90 4.42 2.19 5.89
N GLU A 91 4.72 0.88 5.94
CA GLU A 91 3.99 -0.05 6.82
C GLU A 91 4.22 0.28 8.31
N MET A 92 5.45 0.66 8.68
CA MET A 92 5.81 1.09 10.03
C MET A 92 5.01 2.34 10.43
N PHE A 93 5.07 3.40 9.62
CA PHE A 93 4.37 4.64 9.91
C PHE A 93 2.86 4.48 9.87
N TYR A 94 2.32 3.69 8.94
CA TYR A 94 0.89 3.34 8.93
C TYR A 94 0.46 2.70 10.25
N THR A 95 1.22 1.73 10.76
CA THR A 95 0.97 1.05 12.03
C THR A 95 1.00 2.04 13.20
N ILE A 96 2.01 2.92 13.25
CA ILE A 96 2.14 3.94 14.31
C ILE A 96 1.00 4.96 14.25
N HIS A 97 0.65 5.46 13.06
CA HIS A 97 -0.41 6.44 12.89
C HIS A 97 -1.76 5.86 13.26
N THR A 98 -2.05 4.65 12.81
CA THR A 98 -3.33 3.98 13.02
C THR A 98 -3.52 3.57 14.49
N TYR A 99 -2.56 2.82 15.06
CA TYR A 99 -2.71 2.24 16.39
C TYR A 99 -2.16 3.12 17.51
N GLY A 100 -1.06 3.84 17.25
CA GLY A 100 -0.59 4.87 18.16
C GLY A 100 -1.45 6.14 18.12
N GLN A 101 -2.35 6.26 17.14
CA GLN A 101 -3.22 7.42 16.95
C GLN A 101 -2.41 8.73 16.94
N LEU A 102 -1.23 8.69 16.30
CA LEU A 102 -0.34 9.84 16.16
C LEU A 102 -0.55 10.47 14.79
N LEU A 103 -0.66 11.80 14.73
CA LEU A 103 -0.78 12.49 13.45
C LEU A 103 0.50 12.32 12.61
N PRO A 104 0.39 12.22 11.28
CA PRO A 104 1.54 12.32 10.38
C PRO A 104 2.42 13.51 10.71
N GLY A 105 3.73 13.30 10.71
CA GLY A 105 4.71 14.34 11.07
C GLY A 105 4.94 14.55 12.56
N THR A 106 4.16 13.94 13.47
CA THR A 106 4.37 14.09 14.94
C THR A 106 5.78 13.69 15.36
N ILE A 107 6.24 12.53 14.86
CA ILE A 107 7.57 11.99 15.18
C ILE A 107 8.67 12.87 14.59
N PHE A 108 8.59 13.20 13.30
CA PHE A 108 9.58 14.04 12.62
C PHE A 108 9.71 15.43 13.25
N LYS A 109 8.61 16.06 13.67
CA LYS A 109 8.67 17.38 14.33
C LYS A 109 9.32 17.35 15.71
N LYS A 110 9.27 16.20 16.40
CA LYS A 110 9.72 16.06 17.79
C LYS A 110 11.13 15.46 17.90
N CYS A 111 11.51 14.57 17.00
CA CYS A 111 12.64 13.65 17.20
C CYS A 111 13.79 13.81 16.21
N LEU A 112 13.95 14.98 15.61
CA LEU A 112 15.12 15.30 14.80
C LEU A 112 16.34 15.53 15.70
N GLU A 113 17.36 14.70 15.54
CA GLU A 113 18.61 14.79 16.32
C GLU A 113 19.76 15.44 15.52
N GLY A 114 19.58 15.63 14.22
CA GLY A 114 20.57 16.26 13.34
C GLY A 114 20.22 16.13 11.85
N PRO A 115 21.17 16.50 10.95
CA PRO A 115 20.95 16.49 9.51
C PRO A 115 20.78 15.09 8.91
N HIS A 116 21.21 14.05 9.63
CA HIS A 116 21.07 12.65 9.23
C HIS A 116 19.83 11.97 9.84
N GLY A 117 18.91 12.76 10.39
CA GLY A 117 17.71 12.27 11.05
C GLY A 117 17.97 11.85 12.50
N MET A 118 17.52 10.67 12.88
CA MET A 118 17.56 10.15 14.24
C MET A 118 18.60 9.04 14.35
N LYS A 119 19.44 9.07 15.39
CA LYS A 119 20.49 8.06 15.58
C LYS A 119 19.94 6.81 16.27
N CYS A 120 20.11 5.68 15.59
CA CYS A 120 20.19 4.34 16.12
C CYS A 120 21.67 3.91 15.97
#